data_AF-A0A5C7YPX7-F1
#
_entry.id   AF-A0A5C7YPX7-F1
#
_cell.length_a   1.000
_cell.length_b   1.000
_cell.length_c   1.000
_cell.angle_alpha   90.00
_cell.angle_beta   90.00
_cell.angle_gamma   90.00
#
_symmetry.space_group_name_H-M   'P 1'
#
loop_
_entity.id
_entity.type
_entity.pdbx_description
1 polymer ?
#
loop_
_entity_poly.entity_id
_entity_poly.type
_entity_poly.pdbx_seq_one_letter_code
_entity_poly.pdbx_strand_id
1 'polypeptide(L)'
;MSKGPISQFIEKHYLHFNSAALVDAAKGYEEHLLDNGKMMITLAGAMSTAELGKSLAEMIRQDKVHIISCTGANLEEDIMNLVAHNSYKRVPNYRDLSPQEEWDLLENHYNRVTDTCIPEE
;
A
#
# COMPACT_ATOMS: atom_id res chain seq x y z
N MET A 1 -21.36 -3.67 17.35
CA MET A 1 -20.58 -4.87 17.00
C MET A 1 -19.31 -4.89 17.84
N SER A 2 -18.85 -6.06 18.27
CA SER A 2 -17.55 -6.15 18.96
C SER A 2 -16.42 -5.86 17.96
N LYS A 3 -15.46 -5.02 18.35
CA LYS A 3 -14.27 -4.70 17.55
C LYS A 3 -13.40 -5.95 17.36
N GLY A 4 -12.77 -6.08 16.21
CA GLY A 4 -11.86 -7.20 15.91
C GLY A 4 -10.55 -7.16 16.72
N PRO A 5 -9.74 -8.23 16.67
CA PRO A 5 -8.52 -8.35 17.47
C PRO A 5 -7.49 -7.25 17.18
N ILE A 6 -7.37 -6.77 15.93
CA ILE A 6 -6.46 -5.68 15.58
C ILE A 6 -6.92 -4.36 16.20
N SER A 7 -8.21 -4.04 16.14
CA SER A 7 -8.77 -2.84 16.77
C SER A 7 -8.54 -2.86 18.29
N GLN A 8 -8.80 -3.99 18.95
CA GLN A 8 -8.54 -4.15 20.37
C GLN A 8 -7.05 -4.01 20.72
N PHE A 9 -6.17 -4.53 19.86
CA PHE A 9 -4.72 -4.40 20.02
C PHE A 9 -4.28 -2.93 19.94
N ILE A 10 -4.67 -2.20 18.90
CA ILE A 10 -4.25 -0.81 18.74
C ILE A 10 -4.83 0.08 19.84
N GLU A 11 -6.09 -0.12 20.25
CA GLU A 11 -6.70 0.64 21.35
C GLU A 11 -5.98 0.43 22.68
N LYS A 12 -5.47 -0.79 22.92
CA LYS A 12 -4.73 -1.12 24.15
C LYS A 12 -3.30 -0.61 24.15
N HIS A 13 -2.63 -0.65 23.00
CA HIS A 13 -1.17 -0.46 22.94
C HIS A 13 -0.74 0.90 22.38
N TYR A 14 -1.54 1.56 21.54
CA TYR A 14 -1.12 2.75 20.80
C TYR A 14 -1.67 4.02 21.46
N LEU A 15 -1.09 4.37 22.60
CA LEU A 15 -1.64 5.39 23.50
C LEU A 15 -1.03 6.79 23.33
N HIS A 16 0.17 6.91 22.72
CA HIS A 16 0.91 8.17 22.68
C HIS A 16 1.62 8.42 21.34
N PHE A 17 1.97 9.69 21.08
CA PHE A 17 2.71 10.14 19.89
C PHE A 17 2.04 9.68 18.57
N ASN A 18 2.84 9.32 17.57
CA ASN A 18 2.35 8.87 16.26
C ASN A 18 1.48 7.61 16.35
N SER A 19 1.62 6.80 17.41
CA SER A 19 0.77 5.61 17.59
C SER A 19 -0.68 6.00 17.95
N ALA A 20 -0.87 7.01 18.82
CA ALA A 20 -2.20 7.52 19.15
C ALA A 20 -2.90 8.13 17.94
N ALA A 21 -2.15 8.83 17.07
CA ALA A 21 -2.69 9.42 15.85
C ALA A 21 -3.32 8.36 14.92
N LEU A 22 -2.82 7.12 14.91
CA LEU A 22 -3.46 6.02 14.17
C LEU A 22 -4.84 5.67 14.73
N VAL A 23 -4.96 5.62 16.07
CA VAL A 23 -6.23 5.33 16.74
C VAL A 23 -7.25 6.43 16.48
N ASP A 24 -6.82 7.69 16.57
CA ASP A 24 -7.68 8.86 16.33
C ASP A 24 -8.14 8.90 14.86
N ALA A 25 -7.25 8.62 13.91
CA ALA A 25 -7.60 8.54 12.49
C ALA A 25 -8.60 7.41 12.20
N ALA A 26 -8.42 6.24 12.82
CA ALA A 26 -9.35 5.12 12.67
C ALA A 26 -10.75 5.46 13.19
N LYS A 27 -10.84 6.05 14.39
CA LYS A 27 -12.11 6.49 14.98
C LYS A 27 -12.79 7.59 14.16
N GLY A 28 -12.02 8.59 13.72
CA GLY A 28 -12.55 9.66 12.87
C GLY A 28 -13.08 9.16 11.54
N TYR A 29 -12.43 8.15 10.93
CA TYR A 29 -12.95 7.54 9.72
C TYR A 29 -14.26 6.77 9.97
N GLU A 30 -14.36 6.05 11.08
CA GLU A 30 -15.62 5.37 11.45
C GLU A 30 -16.77 6.35 11.65
N GLU A 31 -16.52 7.45 12.35
CA GLU A 31 -17.49 8.53 12.54
C GLU A 31 -17.92 9.14 11.20
N HIS A 32 -16.97 9.46 10.31
CA HIS A 32 -17.26 9.95 8.96
C HIS A 32 -18.17 9.01 8.18
N LEU A 33 -17.98 7.69 8.29
CA LEU A 33 -18.85 6.71 7.64
C LEU A 33 -20.24 6.63 8.29
N LEU A 34 -20.32 6.70 9.63
CA LEU A 34 -21.59 6.71 10.36
C LEU A 34 -22.45 7.94 10.01
N ASP A 35 -21.80 9.06 9.74
CA ASP A 35 -22.42 10.30 9.29
C ASP A 35 -22.76 10.28 7.78
N ASN A 36 -22.71 9.11 7.15
CA ASN A 36 -22.98 8.89 5.72
C ASN A 36 -22.03 9.70 4.81
N GLY A 37 -20.83 10.02 5.31
CA GLY A 37 -19.78 10.70 4.59
C GLY A 37 -19.18 9.84 3.48
N LYS A 38 -18.73 10.50 2.41
CA LYS A 38 -18.04 9.86 1.28
C LYS A 38 -16.53 10.01 1.46
N MET A 39 -15.81 8.90 1.35
CA MET A 39 -14.36 8.86 1.56
C MET A 39 -13.61 8.95 0.23
N MET A 40 -12.73 9.94 0.14
CA MET A 40 -11.74 10.09 -0.92
C MET A 40 -10.36 9.76 -0.39
N ILE A 41 -9.62 8.89 -1.07
CA ILE A 41 -8.24 8.55 -0.75
C ILE A 41 -7.32 9.10 -1.83
N THR A 42 -6.25 9.76 -1.42
CA THR A 42 -5.16 10.19 -2.30
C THR A 42 -3.94 9.29 -2.09
N LEU A 43 -3.50 8.60 -3.13
CA LEU A 43 -2.35 7.68 -3.06
C LEU A 43 -1.15 8.27 -3.78
N ALA A 44 0.01 8.21 -3.12
CA ALA A 44 1.30 8.45 -3.75
C ALA A 44 1.64 7.32 -4.75
N GLY A 45 2.71 7.50 -5.52
CA GLY A 45 3.23 6.42 -6.38
C GLY A 45 3.69 5.21 -5.57
N ALA A 46 3.83 4.06 -6.26
CA ALA A 46 4.36 2.80 -5.71
C ALA A 46 3.56 2.14 -4.56
N MET A 47 2.35 2.62 -4.25
CA MET A 47 1.51 1.98 -3.21
C MET A 47 0.92 0.66 -3.71
N SER A 48 0.71 0.53 -5.01
CA SER A 48 0.47 -0.74 -5.73
C SER A 48 1.64 -1.71 -5.58
N THR A 49 2.88 -1.26 -5.75
CA THR A 49 4.11 -2.07 -5.52
C THR A 49 4.16 -2.59 -4.10
N ALA A 50 3.80 -1.75 -3.14
CA ALA A 50 3.73 -2.10 -1.73
C ALA A 50 2.53 -3.00 -1.38
N GLU A 51 1.76 -3.44 -2.38
CA GLU A 51 0.61 -4.33 -2.27
C GLU A 51 -0.52 -3.80 -1.36
N LEU A 52 -0.64 -2.46 -1.22
CA LEU A 52 -1.71 -1.84 -0.42
C LEU A 52 -3.11 -2.27 -0.90
N GLY A 53 -3.23 -2.61 -2.19
CA GLY A 53 -4.45 -3.12 -2.82
C GLY A 53 -5.07 -4.32 -2.09
N LYS A 54 -4.26 -5.19 -1.44
CA LYS A 54 -4.78 -6.36 -0.70
C LYS A 54 -5.76 -5.98 0.41
N SER A 55 -5.43 -4.95 1.18
CA SER A 55 -6.28 -4.43 2.26
C SER A 55 -7.30 -3.43 1.74
N LEU A 56 -6.89 -2.56 0.81
CA LEU A 56 -7.73 -1.50 0.29
C LEU A 56 -8.92 -2.03 -0.54
N ALA A 57 -8.72 -3.10 -1.31
CA ALA A 57 -9.76 -3.70 -2.14
C ALA A 57 -10.97 -4.16 -1.31
N GLU A 58 -10.75 -4.68 -0.10
CA GLU A 58 -11.86 -5.05 0.79
C GLU A 58 -12.65 -3.82 1.25
N MET A 59 -11.96 -2.72 1.57
CA MET A 59 -12.62 -1.47 1.95
C MET A 59 -13.46 -0.88 0.81
N ILE A 60 -13.00 -1.02 -0.44
CA ILE A 60 -13.76 -0.62 -1.63
C ILE A 60 -14.99 -1.52 -1.80
N ARG A 61 -14.84 -2.86 -1.73
CA ARG A 61 -15.96 -3.81 -1.88
C ARG A 61 -17.04 -3.64 -0.81
N GLN A 62 -16.66 -3.16 0.37
CA GLN A 62 -17.57 -2.86 1.48
C GLN A 62 -18.18 -1.44 1.42
N ASP A 63 -18.01 -0.72 0.30
CA ASP A 63 -18.51 0.65 0.08
C ASP A 63 -18.01 1.68 1.12
N LYS A 64 -16.79 1.47 1.63
CA LYS A 64 -16.17 2.39 2.60
C LYS A 64 -15.31 3.45 1.91
N VAL A 65 -14.74 3.12 0.75
CA VAL A 65 -13.95 4.03 -0.08
C VAL A 65 -14.71 4.32 -1.37
N HIS A 66 -14.87 5.60 -1.69
CA HIS A 66 -15.77 6.04 -2.76
C HIS A 66 -15.03 6.70 -3.93
N ILE A 67 -13.89 7.34 -3.65
CA ILE A 67 -13.06 8.01 -4.65
C ILE A 67 -11.60 7.69 -4.36
N ILE A 68 -10.83 7.37 -5.39
CA ILE A 68 -9.38 7.24 -5.31
C ILE A 68 -8.78 8.20 -6.34
N SER A 69 -7.90 9.08 -5.85
CA SER A 69 -7.01 9.88 -6.69
C SER A 69 -5.60 9.33 -6.54
N CYS A 70 -5.00 8.89 -7.64
CA CYS A 70 -3.69 8.28 -7.63
C CYS A 70 -2.94 8.60 -8.93
N THR A 71 -1.64 8.34 -8.94
CA THR A 71 -0.82 8.41 -10.15
C THR A 71 -1.12 7.23 -11.08
N GLY A 72 -0.86 7.38 -12.39
CA GLY A 72 -1.04 6.31 -13.37
C GLY A 72 -0.30 5.02 -13.03
N ALA A 73 0.88 5.12 -12.39
CA ALA A 73 1.67 3.97 -11.95
C ALA A 73 0.89 3.02 -11.03
N ASN A 74 0.02 3.53 -10.15
CA ASN A 74 -0.77 2.65 -9.27
C ASN A 74 -1.77 1.81 -10.06
N LEU A 75 -2.39 2.39 -11.10
CA LEU A 75 -3.36 1.67 -11.93
C LEU A 75 -2.67 0.63 -12.82
N GLU A 76 -1.58 1.03 -13.46
CA GLU A 76 -0.79 0.16 -14.34
C GLU A 76 -0.26 -1.05 -13.57
N GLU A 77 0.32 -0.82 -12.40
CA GLU A 77 0.95 -1.87 -11.62
C GLU A 77 -0.04 -2.78 -10.88
N ASP A 78 -1.21 -2.28 -10.47
CA ASP A 78 -2.25 -3.16 -9.90
C ASP A 78 -2.74 -4.17 -10.96
N ILE A 79 -2.80 -3.74 -12.23
CA ILE A 79 -3.08 -4.63 -13.37
C ILE A 79 -1.91 -5.59 -13.63
N MET A 80 -0.65 -5.11 -13.61
CA MET A 80 0.52 -5.97 -13.78
C MET A 80 0.62 -7.04 -12.68
N ASN A 81 0.36 -6.67 -11.43
CA ASN A 81 0.29 -7.62 -10.31
C ASN A 81 -0.74 -8.72 -10.55
N LEU A 82 -1.87 -8.42 -11.20
CA LEU A 82 -2.89 -9.43 -11.50
C LEU A 82 -2.40 -10.47 -12.53
N VAL A 83 -1.58 -10.06 -13.50
CA VAL A 83 -1.17 -10.90 -14.64
C VAL A 83 0.23 -11.50 -14.51
N ALA A 84 1.14 -10.86 -13.76
CA ALA A 84 2.57 -11.17 -13.73
C ALA A 84 3.19 -11.23 -12.32
N HIS A 85 2.39 -11.43 -11.25
CA HIS A 85 2.87 -11.44 -9.85
C HIS A 85 4.12 -12.31 -9.61
N ASN A 86 4.18 -13.48 -10.25
CA ASN A 86 5.27 -14.45 -10.04
C ASN A 86 6.63 -13.99 -10.59
N SER A 87 6.67 -12.89 -11.35
CA SER A 87 7.89 -12.37 -11.96
C SER A 87 8.55 -11.24 -11.16
N TYR A 88 7.95 -10.86 -10.01
CA TYR A 88 8.51 -9.85 -9.12
C TYR A 88 9.72 -10.38 -8.35
N LYS A 89 10.78 -9.58 -8.27
CA LYS A 89 12.03 -9.95 -7.60
C LYS A 89 12.37 -8.97 -6.49
N ARG A 90 12.67 -9.47 -5.29
CA ARG A 90 13.10 -8.63 -4.17
C ARG A 90 14.60 -8.38 -4.20
N VAL A 91 15.01 -7.16 -3.83
CA VAL A 91 16.40 -6.71 -3.67
C VAL A 91 16.61 -6.27 -2.22
N PRO A 92 17.00 -7.18 -1.30
CA PRO A 92 17.07 -6.88 0.13
C PRO A 92 18.05 -5.76 0.50
N ASN A 93 19.15 -5.62 -0.26
CA ASN A 93 20.22 -4.65 0.01
C ASN A 93 20.14 -3.41 -0.90
N TYR A 94 18.94 -3.06 -1.39
CA TYR A 94 18.74 -2.01 -2.40
C TYR A 94 19.30 -0.62 -2.07
N ARG A 95 19.64 -0.34 -0.80
CA ARG A 95 20.21 0.93 -0.35
C ARG A 95 21.73 1.01 -0.51
N ASP A 96 22.39 -0.14 -0.62
CA ASP A 96 23.86 -0.26 -0.55
C ASP A 96 24.44 -0.91 -1.82
N LEU A 97 23.72 -0.84 -2.94
CA LEU A 97 24.19 -1.39 -4.21
C LEU A 97 25.40 -0.62 -4.71
N SER A 98 26.42 -1.36 -5.13
CA SER A 98 27.55 -0.82 -5.88
C SER A 98 27.12 -0.41 -7.29
N PRO A 99 27.88 0.49 -7.96
CA PRO A 99 27.60 0.85 -9.35
C PRO A 99 27.51 -0.34 -10.30
N GLN A 100 28.28 -1.41 -10.05
CA GLN A 100 28.22 -2.63 -10.85
C GLN A 100 26.92 -3.40 -10.61
N GLU A 101 26.45 -3.50 -9.37
CA GLU A 101 25.18 -4.18 -9.08
C GLU A 101 23.98 -3.43 -9.67
N GLU A 102 24.00 -2.08 -9.66
CA GLU A 102 22.98 -1.29 -10.37
C GLU A 102 23.04 -1.52 -11.90
N TRP A 103 24.25 -1.65 -12.46
CA TRP A 103 24.43 -1.99 -13.88
C TRP A 103 23.91 -3.39 -14.21
N ASP A 104 24.18 -4.37 -13.35
CA ASP A 104 23.70 -5.74 -13.55
C ASP A 104 22.17 -5.82 -13.50
N LEU A 105 21.51 -4.99 -12.67
CA LEU A 105 20.05 -4.88 -12.69
C LEU A 105 19.54 -4.35 -14.04
N LEU A 106 20.20 -3.33 -14.59
CA LEU A 106 19.86 -2.76 -15.90
C LEU A 106 20.01 -3.79 -17.03
N GLU A 107 21.17 -4.48 -17.10
CA GLU A 107 21.45 -5.48 -18.14
C GLU A 107 20.48 -6.67 -18.12
N ASN A 108 19.90 -6.96 -16.95
CA ASN A 108 18.92 -8.03 -16.78
C ASN A 108 17.46 -7.53 -16.83
N HIS A 109 17.22 -6.28 -17.25
CA HIS A 109 15.88 -5.68 -17.34
C HIS A 109 15.09 -5.69 -16.02
N TYR A 110 15.78 -5.59 -14.88
CA TYR A 110 15.16 -5.54 -13.56
C TYR A 110 14.84 -4.10 -13.15
N ASN A 111 13.82 -3.52 -13.78
CA ASN A 111 13.27 -2.21 -13.39
C ASN A 111 12.87 -2.24 -11.91
N ARG A 112 13.39 -1.30 -11.11
CA ARG A 112 13.26 -1.36 -9.63
C ARG A 112 12.53 -0.16 -9.06
N VAL A 113 11.59 -0.45 -8.16
CA VAL A 113 10.97 0.49 -7.24
C VAL A 113 11.40 0.11 -5.83
N THR A 114 12.30 0.90 -5.24
CA THR A 114 12.89 0.63 -3.91
C THR A 114 13.50 -0.77 -3.80
N ASP A 115 12.94 -1.67 -2.99
CA ASP A 115 13.42 -3.04 -2.78
C ASP A 115 12.79 -4.08 -3.71
N THR A 116 11.98 -3.66 -4.69
CA THR A 116 11.19 -4.57 -5.53
C THR A 116 11.41 -4.28 -7.02
N CYS A 117 11.77 -5.31 -7.78
CA CYS A 117 11.87 -5.27 -9.24
C CYS A 117 10.56 -5.72 -9.86
N ILE A 118 10.12 -4.97 -10.87
CA ILE A 118 8.87 -5.14 -11.60
C ILE A 118 9.20 -5.75 -12.97
N PRO A 119 8.50 -6.82 -13.40
CA PRO A 119 8.70 -7.43 -14.71
C PRO A 119 8.31 -6.47 -15.85
N GLU A 120 9.02 -6.55 -16.97
CA GLU A 120 8.74 -5.76 -18.19
C GLU A 120 8.07 -6.59 -19.31
N GLU A 121 7.84 -7.90 -19.09
CA GLU A 121 7.22 -8.84 -20.04
C GLU A 121 6.12 -9.71 -19.41
#